data_AF-A0A971RS63-F1
#
_entry.id   AF-A0A971RS63-F1
#
_cell.length_a   1.000
_cell.length_b   1.000
_cell.length_c   1.000
_cell.angle_alpha   90.00
_cell.angle_beta   90.00
_cell.angle_gamma   90.00
#
_symmetry.space_group_name_H-M   'P 1'
#
loop_
_entity.id
_entity.type
_entity.pdbx_description
1 polymer ?
#
loop_
_entity_poly.entity_id
_entity_poly.type
_entity_poly.pdbx_seq_one_letter_code
_entity_poly.pdbx_strand_id
1 'polypeptide(L)' 'MDSFSFYNPTRILFGAGAIRHLGQEMNNAGVKKCLLVAGGGSIKTNGIYELQTLT' A
#
# COMPACT_ATOMS: atom_id res chain seq x y z
N MET A 1 -20.33 27.03 3.72
CA MET A 1 -19.44 25.93 4.14
C MET A 1 -19.38 26.04 5.64
N ASP A 2 -19.89 25.02 6.33
CA ASP A 2 -20.10 25.06 7.78
C ASP A 2 -18.86 24.57 8.53
N SER A 3 -18.81 24.87 9.82
CA SER A 3 -17.71 24.43 10.70
C SER A 3 -17.67 22.90 10.78
N PHE A 4 -16.50 22.32 10.48
CA PHE A 4 -16.27 20.89 10.65
C PHE A 4 -14.87 20.62 11.25
N SER A 5 -14.75 19.47 11.90
CA SER A 5 -13.47 18.88 12.29
C SER A 5 -13.24 17.63 11.47
N PHE A 6 -12.04 17.46 10.92
CA PHE A 6 -11.68 16.32 10.08
C PHE A 6 -10.38 15.71 10.58
N TYR A 7 -10.38 14.39 10.75
CA TYR A 7 -9.21 13.62 11.10
C TYR A 7 -9.10 12.41 10.18
N ASN A 8 -7.96 12.27 9.51
CA ASN A 8 -7.60 11.10 8.75
C ASN A 8 -6.21 10.62 9.18
N PRO A 9 -6.12 9.51 9.95
CA PRO A 9 -4.84 8.96 10.37
C PRO A 9 -4.10 8.23 9.23
N THR A 10 -4.76 8.00 8.10
CA THR A 10 -4.21 7.22 7.00
C THR A 10 -3.15 8.01 6.26
N ARG A 11 -1.93 7.47 6.22
CA ARG A 11 -0.86 7.99 5.36
C ARG A 11 -1.16 7.63 3.91
N ILE A 12 -1.22 8.64 3.04
CA ILE A 12 -1.45 8.45 1.60
C ILE A 12 -0.11 8.59 0.87
N LEU A 13 0.30 7.52 0.20
CA LEU A 13 1.41 7.53 -0.76
C LEU A 13 0.82 7.59 -2.16
N PHE A 14 0.92 8.75 -2.81
CA PHE A 14 0.32 9.01 -4.12
C PHE A 14 1.38 9.29 -5.19
N GLY A 15 1.13 8.83 -6.42
CA GLY A 15 1.99 9.04 -7.58
C GLY A 15 2.45 7.75 -8.26
N ALA A 16 2.94 7.87 -9.50
CA ALA A 16 3.48 6.74 -10.24
C ALA A 16 4.69 6.14 -9.50
N GLY A 17 4.70 4.82 -9.34
CA GLY A 17 5.78 4.12 -8.64
C GLY A 17 5.72 4.15 -7.11
N ALA A 18 4.72 4.80 -6.50
CA ALA A 18 4.58 4.89 -5.04
C ALA A 18 4.59 3.51 -4.33
N ILE A 19 4.10 2.47 -5.01
CA ILE A 19 4.10 1.09 -4.52
C ILE A 19 5.48 0.56 -4.12
N ARG A 20 6.57 1.11 -4.68
CA ARG A 20 7.96 0.72 -4.34
C ARG A 20 8.32 1.05 -2.89
N HIS A 21 7.61 1.98 -2.26
CA HIS A 21 7.83 2.34 -0.85
C HIS A 21 7.14 1.38 0.14
N LEU A 22 6.30 0.44 -0.33
CA LEU A 22 5.51 -0.43 0.56
C LEU A 22 6.38 -1.19 1.57
N GLY A 23 7.50 -1.78 1.13
CA GLY A 23 8.40 -2.52 2.03
C GLY A 23 9.03 -1.61 3.10
N GLN A 24 9.42 -0.40 2.74
CA GLN A 24 9.94 0.59 3.69
C GLN A 24 8.87 0.99 4.72
N GLU A 25 7.63 1.22 4.28
CA GLU A 25 6.52 1.56 5.17
C GLU A 25 6.16 0.41 6.11
N MET A 26 6.18 -0.83 5.63
CA MET A 26 5.97 -2.01 6.47
C MET A 26 7.06 -2.13 7.54
N ASN A 27 8.33 -1.91 7.16
CA ASN A 27 9.44 -1.91 8.10
C ASN A 27 9.32 -0.80 9.16
N ASN A 28 8.97 0.42 8.74
CA ASN A 28 8.72 1.55 9.65
C ASN A 28 7.58 1.26 10.63
N ALA A 29 6.57 0.49 10.18
CA ALA A 29 5.46 0.03 11.02
C ALA A 29 5.79 -1.22 11.86
N GLY A 30 7.01 -1.77 11.76
CA GLY A 30 7.42 -2.96 12.50
C GLY A 30 6.78 -4.27 12.02
N VAL A 31 6.21 -4.29 10.82
CA VAL A 31 5.51 -5.46 10.25
C VAL A 31 6.50 -6.39 9.58
N LYS A 32 6.63 -7.61 10.10
CA LYS A 32 7.53 -8.65 9.55
C LYS A 32 6.84 -9.70 8.68
N LYS A 33 5.52 -9.85 8.83
CA LYS A 33 4.71 -10.81 8.08
C LYS A 33 3.31 -10.24 7.91
N CYS A 34 2.76 -10.38 6.72
CA CYS A 34 1.40 -9.97 6.40
C CYS A 34 0.69 -11.05 5.58
N LEU A 35 -0.63 -10.97 5.53
CA LEU A 35 -1.46 -11.72 4.60
C LEU A 35 -1.81 -10.80 3.43
N LEU A 36 -1.40 -11.16 2.21
CA LEU A 36 -1.81 -10.46 1.00
C LEU A 36 -3.16 -11.00 0.53
N VAL A 37 -4.21 -10.18 0.64
CA VAL A 37 -5.56 -10.51 0.16
C VAL A 37 -5.79 -9.84 -1.19
N ALA A 38 -6.12 -10.63 -2.20
CA ALA A 38 -6.38 -10.15 -3.56
C ALA A 38 -7.56 -10.90 -4.20
N GLY A 39 -8.25 -10.24 -5.13
CA GLY A 39 -9.40 -10.79 -5.85
C GLY A 39 -9.00 -11.64 -7.06
N GLY A 40 -9.75 -11.51 -8.17
CA GLY A 40 -9.69 -12.38 -9.35
C GLY A 40 -8.41 -12.39 -10.19
N GLY A 41 -7.27 -11.96 -9.66
CA GLY A 41 -5.95 -12.14 -10.29
C GLY A 41 -5.41 -10.95 -11.11
N SER A 42 -6.15 -9.85 -11.23
CA SER A 42 -5.73 -8.67 -12.02
C SER A 42 -4.37 -8.11 -11.60
N ILE A 43 -4.03 -8.19 -10.30
CA ILE A 43 -2.74 -7.71 -9.77
C ILE A 43 -1.54 -8.56 -10.23
N LYS A 44 -1.78 -9.79 -10.69
CA LYS A 44 -0.75 -10.63 -11.30
C LYS A 44 -0.60 -10.26 -12.78
N THR A 45 -1.73 -10.12 -13.48
CA THR A 45 -1.73 -9.76 -14.91
C THR A 45 -1.06 -8.43 -15.19
N ASN A 46 -1.19 -7.45 -14.29
CA ASN A 46 -0.59 -6.12 -14.45
C ASN A 46 0.81 -5.98 -13.82
N GLY A 47 1.41 -7.07 -13.33
CA GLY A 47 2.79 -7.07 -12.80
C GLY A 47 2.96 -6.53 -11.38
N ILE A 48 1.87 -6.11 -10.71
CA ILE A 48 1.92 -5.53 -9.35
C ILE A 48 2.30 -6.57 -8.31
N TYR A 49 1.83 -7.80 -8.47
CA TYR A 49 2.13 -8.91 -7.56
C TYR A 49 3.62 -9.23 -7.56
N GLU A 50 4.25 -9.26 -8.73
CA GLU A 50 5.67 -9.52 -8.92
C GLU A 50 6.53 -8.39 -8.33
N LEU A 51 6.10 -7.13 -8.51
CA LEU A 51 6.75 -5.97 -7.89
C LEU A 51 6.80 -6.05 -6.36
N GLN A 52 5.83 -6.72 -5.73
CA GLN A 52 5.76 -6.88 -4.26
C GLN A 52 6.47 -8.14 -3.74
N THR A 53 6.62 -9.17 -4.58
CA THR A 53 7.16 -10.48 -4.16
C THR A 53 8.69 -10.56 -4.30
N LEU A 54 9.34 -9.54 -4.88
CA LEU A 54 10.81 -9.46 -5.08
C LEU A 54 11.58 -8.85 -3.89
N THR A 55 11.00 -8.88 -2.69
CA THR A 55 11.64 -8.45 -1.42
C THR A 55 11.64 -9.60 -0.43
#